data_AF-A0A558GDN5-F1
#
_entry.id   AF-A0A558GDN5-F1
#
_cell.length_a   1.000
_cell.length_b   1.000
_cell.length_c   1.000
_cell.angle_alpha   90.00
_cell.angle_beta   90.00
_cell.angle_gamma   90.00
#
_symmetry.space_group_name_H-M   'P 1'
#
loop_
_entity.id
_entity.type
_entity.pdbx_description
1 polymer ?
#
loop_
_entity_poly.entity_id
_entity_poly.type
_entity_poly.pdbx_seq_one_letter_code
_entity_poly.pdbx_strand_id
1 'polypeptide(L)'
;MVAVYRHDIHKARMRGHEHAEESFRGMRVNEQVPLGADRDAALLSRPRGEPEQTLDAHQSWFRVSLLTGKVASTVEPVADVGGSLTELISVEDAEELHSAWLDSVVTSLFSESPYYPYTSLKYHTVLVAAVLDNYRSGFEFDELFLAVTPPGAEPEVVPHRTVLATSRFAVHVTGEPGDRPATRLGGAPARSFADVWARLPAIPFDVDGERRWRVLDAQLRRVRSWSTALQFIEEYVAALNPVTAGAGGDARGT
;
A
#
# COMPACT_ATOMS: atom_id res chain seq x y z
N MET A 1 -12.08 -10.68 8.61
CA MET A 1 -11.19 -9.67 8.00
C MET A 1 -11.60 -9.31 6.57
N VAL A 2 -12.00 -10.25 5.71
CA VAL A 2 -12.50 -10.06 4.32
C VAL A 2 -13.15 -8.70 3.99
N ALA A 3 -14.16 -8.25 4.73
CA ALA A 3 -14.87 -7.00 4.46
C ALA A 3 -13.95 -5.78 4.33
N VAL A 4 -12.84 -5.72 5.08
CA VAL A 4 -11.86 -4.62 5.00
C VAL A 4 -11.21 -4.53 3.63
N TYR A 5 -10.94 -5.67 3.00
CA TYR A 5 -10.34 -5.74 1.67
C TYR A 5 -11.36 -5.49 0.55
N ARG A 6 -12.63 -5.35 0.89
CA ARG A 6 -13.73 -5.07 -0.06
C ARG A 6 -14.37 -3.70 0.15
N HIS A 7 -13.98 -2.95 1.19
CA HIS A 7 -14.69 -1.74 1.63
C HIS A 7 -14.53 -0.52 0.69
N ASP A 8 -13.50 -0.50 -0.13
CA ASP A 8 -13.14 0.67 -0.94
C ASP A 8 -13.10 0.36 -2.45
N ILE A 9 -13.77 -0.73 -2.86
CA ILE A 9 -13.82 -1.17 -4.26
C ILE A 9 -14.51 -0.14 -5.15
N HIS A 10 -15.40 0.70 -4.61
CA HIS A 10 -15.99 1.82 -5.34
C HIS A 10 -14.93 2.78 -5.93
N LYS A 11 -13.78 2.97 -5.26
CA LYS A 11 -12.68 3.83 -5.73
C LYS A 11 -12.00 3.28 -6.99
N ALA A 12 -11.74 1.97 -7.02
CA ALA A 12 -11.22 1.28 -8.20
C ALA A 12 -12.23 1.20 -9.36
N ARG A 13 -13.50 1.47 -9.08
CA ARG A 13 -14.58 1.63 -10.06
C ARG A 13 -14.82 3.08 -10.47
N MET A 14 -13.93 3.99 -10.05
CA MET A 14 -13.97 5.44 -10.31
C MET A 14 -15.23 6.13 -9.79
N ARG A 15 -15.74 5.70 -8.63
CA ARG A 15 -16.95 6.25 -8.00
C ARG A 15 -16.60 6.91 -6.68
N GLY A 16 -17.30 8.01 -6.39
CA GLY A 16 -17.34 8.60 -5.05
C GLY A 16 -18.10 7.71 -4.07
N HIS A 17 -17.94 7.99 -2.77
CA HIS A 17 -18.55 7.19 -1.71
C HIS A 17 -20.08 7.26 -1.76
N GLU A 18 -20.64 8.40 -2.13
CA GLU A 18 -22.09 8.62 -2.32
C GLU A 18 -22.71 7.78 -3.45
N HIS A 19 -21.86 7.19 -4.31
CA HIS A 19 -22.25 6.28 -5.39
C HIS A 19 -21.72 4.85 -5.18
N ALA A 20 -21.29 4.52 -3.96
CA ALA A 20 -20.81 3.18 -3.61
C ALA A 20 -21.99 2.20 -3.57
N GLU A 21 -21.93 1.18 -4.44
CA GLU A 21 -22.89 0.08 -4.41
C GLU A 21 -22.50 -0.93 -3.33
N GLU A 22 -23.49 -1.53 -2.66
CA GLU A 22 -23.28 -2.57 -1.64
C GLU A 22 -22.81 -3.92 -2.24
N SER A 23 -22.90 -4.06 -3.57
CA SER A 23 -22.47 -5.26 -4.27
C SER A 23 -21.70 -4.96 -5.56
N PHE A 24 -20.81 -5.87 -5.93
CA PHE A 24 -20.11 -5.86 -7.21
C PHE A 24 -20.00 -7.30 -7.71
N ARG A 25 -20.59 -7.57 -8.89
CA ARG A 25 -20.65 -8.90 -9.51
C ARG A 25 -21.10 -10.02 -8.53
N GLY A 26 -22.13 -9.74 -7.73
CA GLY A 26 -22.71 -10.70 -6.79
C GLY A 26 -22.01 -10.79 -5.43
N MET A 27 -20.87 -10.12 -5.24
CA MET A 27 -20.15 -10.10 -3.96
C MET A 27 -20.48 -8.83 -3.17
N ARG A 28 -20.61 -8.96 -1.84
CA ARG A 28 -20.75 -7.80 -0.95
C ARG A 28 -19.44 -7.01 -0.90
N VAL A 29 -19.55 -5.70 -1.06
CA VAL A 29 -18.44 -4.73 -1.06
C VAL A 29 -18.88 -3.44 -0.37
N ASN A 30 -17.92 -2.57 -0.07
CA ASN A 30 -18.17 -1.25 0.52
C ASN A 30 -18.88 -1.29 1.90
N GLU A 31 -18.72 -2.39 2.63
CA GLU A 31 -19.17 -2.51 4.01
C GLU A 31 -18.34 -1.59 4.92
N GLN A 32 -18.97 -0.99 5.92
CA GLN A 32 -18.26 -0.13 6.87
C GLN A 32 -17.19 -0.91 7.63
N VAL A 33 -16.00 -0.32 7.74
CA VAL A 33 -14.91 -0.87 8.53
C VAL A 33 -15.09 -0.44 10.00
N PRO A 34 -15.15 -1.39 10.96
CA PRO A 34 -15.41 -1.06 12.36
C PRO A 34 -14.20 -0.42 13.06
N LEU A 35 -14.41 0.00 14.31
CA LEU A 35 -13.37 0.54 15.22
C LEU A 35 -12.67 1.81 14.70
N GLY A 36 -13.22 2.47 13.69
CA GLY A 36 -12.62 3.68 13.11
C GLY A 36 -11.34 3.42 12.31
N ALA A 37 -11.00 2.16 12.01
CA ALA A 37 -9.74 1.80 11.37
C ALA A 37 -9.55 2.46 9.99
N ASP A 38 -10.62 2.57 9.19
CA ASP A 38 -10.55 3.26 7.89
C ASP A 38 -10.22 4.75 8.05
N ARG A 39 -10.92 5.44 8.97
CA ARG A 39 -10.68 6.85 9.27
C ARG A 39 -9.24 7.08 9.75
N ASP A 40 -8.74 6.22 10.64
CA ASP A 40 -7.42 6.38 11.22
C ASP A 40 -6.32 6.09 10.17
N ALA A 41 -6.49 5.06 9.34
CA ALA A 41 -5.60 4.78 8.21
C ALA A 41 -5.61 5.91 7.17
N ALA A 42 -6.77 6.51 6.88
CA ALA A 42 -6.85 7.67 5.98
C ALA A 42 -6.01 8.85 6.50
N LEU A 43 -5.99 9.10 7.82
CA LEU A 43 -5.18 10.15 8.43
C LEU A 43 -3.66 9.92 8.32
N LEU A 44 -3.23 8.68 8.10
CA LEU A 44 -1.84 8.37 7.78
C LEU A 44 -1.43 8.90 6.41
N SER A 45 -2.36 8.97 5.46
CA SER A 45 -2.04 9.26 4.07
C SER A 45 -2.48 10.66 3.62
N ARG A 46 -3.60 11.15 4.15
CA ARG A 46 -4.20 12.45 3.80
C ARG A 46 -4.61 13.24 5.05
N PRO A 47 -4.35 14.58 5.08
CA PRO A 47 -4.76 15.41 6.19
C PRO A 47 -6.28 15.61 6.17
N ARG A 48 -6.85 16.04 7.29
CA ARG A 48 -8.23 16.53 7.32
C ARG A 48 -8.34 17.81 6.48
N GLY A 49 -9.47 18.00 5.80
CA GLY A 49 -9.80 19.22 5.05
C GLY A 49 -10.32 18.93 3.65
N GLU A 50 -10.63 20.00 2.93
CA GLU A 50 -11.07 19.99 1.54
C GLU A 50 -9.92 20.50 0.65
N PRO A 51 -9.01 19.61 0.20
CA PRO A 51 -7.95 20.00 -0.72
C PRO A 51 -8.50 20.51 -2.05
N GLU A 52 -7.89 21.55 -2.59
CA GLU A 52 -8.16 22.00 -3.96
C GLU A 52 -7.53 21.07 -4.98
N GLN A 53 -8.25 20.82 -6.08
CA GLN A 53 -7.73 20.08 -7.22
C GLN A 53 -6.81 21.01 -8.05
N THR A 54 -5.51 20.72 -8.04
CA THR A 54 -4.47 21.56 -8.66
C THR A 54 -3.75 20.91 -9.86
N LEU A 55 -3.98 19.62 -10.11
CA LEU A 55 -3.45 18.84 -11.24
C LEU A 55 -4.56 18.33 -12.17
N ASP A 56 -4.33 18.30 -13.47
CA ASP A 56 -5.28 17.70 -14.45
C ASP A 56 -5.61 16.23 -14.13
N ALA A 57 -4.67 15.53 -13.48
CA ALA A 57 -4.84 14.16 -13.01
C ALA A 57 -6.00 13.96 -12.01
N HIS A 58 -6.52 15.02 -11.38
CA HIS A 58 -7.68 14.94 -10.48
C HIS A 58 -8.98 14.56 -11.20
N GLN A 59 -9.01 14.60 -12.54
CA GLN A 59 -10.16 14.16 -13.34
C GLN A 59 -10.38 12.65 -13.30
N SER A 60 -9.48 11.87 -12.68
CA SER A 60 -9.61 10.42 -12.54
C SER A 60 -9.15 9.93 -11.17
N TRP A 61 -9.54 8.70 -10.83
CA TRP A 61 -9.04 8.01 -9.64
C TRP A 61 -7.67 7.38 -9.84
N PHE A 62 -7.09 7.40 -11.05
CA PHE A 62 -5.77 6.84 -11.28
C PHE A 62 -4.71 7.66 -10.55
N ARG A 63 -3.79 6.96 -9.87
CA ARG A 63 -2.69 7.64 -9.18
C ARG A 63 -1.62 8.11 -10.14
N VAL A 64 -0.80 9.06 -9.69
CA VAL A 64 0.46 9.46 -10.31
C VAL A 64 1.60 8.79 -9.55
N SER A 65 2.50 8.14 -10.26
CA SER A 65 3.72 7.56 -9.69
C SER A 65 4.66 8.66 -9.22
N LEU A 66 5.10 8.57 -7.96
CA LEU A 66 6.12 9.47 -7.43
C LEU A 66 7.49 9.20 -8.07
N LEU A 67 7.75 7.95 -8.47
CA LEU A 67 9.00 7.57 -9.13
C LEU A 67 9.14 8.15 -10.54
N THR A 68 8.06 8.11 -11.32
CA THR A 68 8.11 8.47 -12.76
C THR A 68 7.40 9.77 -13.11
N GLY A 69 6.54 10.29 -12.24
CA GLY A 69 5.67 11.43 -12.51
C GLY A 69 4.52 11.14 -13.49
N LYS A 70 4.33 9.89 -13.91
CA LYS A 70 3.30 9.49 -14.89
C LYS A 70 2.06 8.92 -14.19
N VAL A 71 0.91 8.96 -14.87
CA VAL A 71 -0.31 8.29 -14.43
C VAL A 71 -0.09 6.77 -14.48
N ALA A 72 -0.39 6.06 -13.39
CA ALA A 72 -0.05 4.65 -13.22
C ALA A 72 -0.62 3.75 -14.35
N SER A 73 -1.85 4.01 -14.80
CA SER A 73 -2.47 3.26 -15.90
C SER A 73 -1.77 3.43 -17.26
N THR A 74 -0.92 4.45 -17.42
CA THR A 74 -0.09 4.63 -18.63
C THR A 74 1.24 3.89 -18.55
N VAL A 75 1.69 3.53 -17.35
CA VAL A 75 2.94 2.82 -17.09
C VAL A 75 2.69 1.31 -17.06
N GLU A 76 1.60 0.89 -16.41
CA GLU A 76 1.23 -0.51 -16.23
C GLU A 76 -0.24 -0.73 -16.60
N PRO A 77 -0.55 -0.85 -17.91
CA PRO A 77 -1.93 -0.97 -18.36
C PRO A 77 -2.51 -2.33 -17.99
N VAL A 78 -3.66 -2.31 -17.30
CA VAL A 78 -4.47 -3.51 -17.05
C VAL A 78 -5.63 -3.53 -18.03
N ALA A 79 -5.68 -4.56 -18.88
CA ALA A 79 -6.65 -4.65 -19.98
C ALA A 79 -8.10 -4.81 -19.50
N ASP A 80 -8.34 -5.64 -18.47
CA ASP A 80 -9.64 -5.82 -17.85
C ASP A 80 -9.58 -5.54 -16.34
N VAL A 81 -9.74 -4.27 -15.99
CA VAL A 81 -9.82 -3.81 -14.59
C VAL A 81 -10.98 -4.51 -13.87
N GLY A 82 -12.14 -4.65 -14.53
CA GLY A 82 -13.32 -5.25 -13.92
C GLY A 82 -13.13 -6.73 -13.58
N GLY A 83 -12.57 -7.50 -14.51
CA GLY A 83 -12.17 -8.89 -14.32
C GLY A 83 -11.14 -9.04 -13.21
N SER A 84 -10.06 -8.27 -13.26
CA SER A 84 -8.98 -8.32 -12.26
C SER A 84 -9.48 -7.99 -10.85
N LEU A 85 -10.36 -6.99 -10.72
CA LEU A 85 -11.00 -6.69 -9.44
C LEU A 85 -11.90 -7.82 -8.96
N THR A 86 -12.64 -8.47 -9.87
CA THR A 86 -13.53 -9.59 -9.54
C THR A 86 -12.76 -10.77 -9.00
N GLU A 87 -11.66 -11.14 -9.68
CA GLU A 87 -10.76 -12.20 -9.23
C GLU A 87 -10.21 -11.89 -7.84
N LEU A 88 -9.69 -10.67 -7.63
CA LEU A 88 -9.17 -10.23 -6.34
C LEU A 88 -10.23 -10.34 -5.24
N ILE A 89 -11.43 -9.79 -5.44
CA ILE A 89 -12.43 -9.76 -4.37
C ILE A 89 -13.16 -11.10 -4.18
N SER A 90 -13.05 -12.04 -5.12
CA SER A 90 -13.66 -13.37 -4.99
C SER A 90 -12.97 -14.27 -3.96
N VAL A 91 -11.73 -13.94 -3.56
CA VAL A 91 -11.04 -14.65 -2.49
C VAL A 91 -11.83 -14.52 -1.19
N GLU A 92 -12.19 -15.65 -0.58
CA GLU A 92 -13.02 -15.73 0.63
C GLU A 92 -12.21 -15.86 1.91
N ASP A 93 -11.00 -16.45 1.83
CA ASP A 93 -10.08 -16.46 2.94
C ASP A 93 -9.43 -15.08 3.11
N ALA A 94 -9.35 -14.60 4.35
CA ALA A 94 -8.87 -13.25 4.59
C ALA A 94 -7.35 -13.13 4.47
N GLU A 95 -6.59 -14.16 4.84
CA GLU A 95 -5.13 -14.16 4.79
C GLU A 95 -4.65 -14.29 3.35
N GLU A 96 -5.32 -15.14 2.55
CA GLU A 96 -5.13 -15.21 1.10
C GLU A 96 -5.46 -13.87 0.45
N LEU A 97 -6.58 -13.23 0.84
CA LEU A 97 -6.97 -11.94 0.31
C LEU A 97 -5.98 -10.83 0.70
N HIS A 98 -5.40 -10.89 1.90
CA HIS A 98 -4.31 -9.97 2.31
C HIS A 98 -3.10 -10.11 1.38
N SER A 99 -2.66 -11.34 1.15
CA SER A 99 -1.54 -11.64 0.25
C SER A 99 -1.85 -11.19 -1.19
N ALA A 100 -3.05 -11.48 -1.69
CA ALA A 100 -3.51 -11.05 -3.00
C ALA A 100 -3.55 -9.51 -3.13
N TRP A 101 -3.91 -8.79 -2.07
CA TRP A 101 -3.82 -7.32 -2.05
C TRP A 101 -2.39 -6.81 -2.06
N LEU A 102 -1.46 -7.45 -1.34
CA LEU A 102 -0.03 -7.11 -1.37
C LEU A 102 0.58 -7.31 -2.76
N ASP A 103 0.08 -8.25 -3.56
CA ASP A 103 0.58 -8.53 -4.92
C ASP A 103 -0.23 -7.84 -6.02
N SER A 104 -1.35 -7.20 -5.68
CA SER A 104 -2.29 -6.66 -6.67
C SER A 104 -1.71 -5.49 -7.46
N VAL A 105 -1.58 -5.68 -8.77
CA VAL A 105 -1.28 -4.60 -9.72
C VAL A 105 -2.50 -3.71 -9.95
N VAL A 106 -3.70 -4.30 -10.12
CA VAL A 106 -4.91 -3.53 -10.46
C VAL A 106 -5.26 -2.49 -9.38
N THR A 107 -5.11 -2.82 -8.09
CA THR A 107 -5.40 -1.86 -7.01
C THR A 107 -4.29 -0.83 -6.84
N SER A 108 -3.06 -1.13 -7.29
CA SER A 108 -1.96 -0.18 -7.31
C SER A 108 -2.20 0.94 -8.32
N LEU A 109 -3.04 0.76 -9.33
CA LEU A 109 -3.31 1.81 -10.33
C LEU A 109 -4.06 3.03 -9.78
N PHE A 110 -4.77 2.86 -8.66
CA PHE A 110 -5.71 3.84 -8.14
C PHE A 110 -5.15 4.59 -6.94
N SER A 111 -5.51 5.86 -6.85
CA SER A 111 -5.30 6.68 -5.67
C SER A 111 -6.36 6.41 -4.61
N GLU A 112 -6.04 6.68 -3.35
CA GLU A 112 -7.01 6.59 -2.25
C GLU A 112 -8.12 7.65 -2.38
N SER A 113 -7.80 8.77 -3.03
CA SER A 113 -8.68 9.92 -3.23
C SER A 113 -8.21 10.70 -4.46
N PRO A 114 -9.11 11.14 -5.35
CA PRO A 114 -8.74 11.89 -6.54
C PRO A 114 -8.00 13.18 -6.17
N TYR A 115 -8.32 13.81 -5.03
CA TYR A 115 -7.62 15.00 -4.53
C TYR A 115 -6.17 14.79 -4.09
N TYR A 116 -5.74 13.54 -3.89
CA TYR A 116 -4.37 13.21 -3.48
C TYR A 116 -3.78 12.19 -4.45
N PRO A 117 -3.41 12.62 -5.68
CA PRO A 117 -3.11 11.71 -6.78
C PRO A 117 -1.87 10.84 -6.54
N TYR A 118 -1.01 11.18 -5.58
CA TYR A 118 0.14 10.35 -5.21
C TYR A 118 -0.16 9.27 -4.15
N THR A 119 -1.37 9.25 -3.58
CA THR A 119 -1.78 8.18 -2.65
C THR A 119 -2.05 6.88 -3.40
N SER A 120 -2.15 5.77 -2.68
CA SER A 120 -2.40 4.45 -3.26
C SER A 120 -3.58 3.76 -2.56
N LEU A 121 -4.55 3.31 -3.35
CA LEU A 121 -5.70 2.54 -2.89
C LEU A 121 -5.27 1.20 -2.28
N LYS A 122 -4.33 0.51 -2.93
CA LYS A 122 -3.69 -0.71 -2.43
C LYS A 122 -3.20 -0.52 -1.01
N TYR A 123 -2.32 0.46 -0.82
CA TYR A 123 -1.67 0.67 0.47
C TYR A 123 -2.58 1.31 1.50
N HIS A 124 -3.56 2.12 1.12
CA HIS A 124 -4.64 2.51 2.03
C HIS A 124 -5.34 1.28 2.59
N THR A 125 -5.85 0.41 1.72
CA THR A 125 -6.63 -0.77 2.12
C THR A 125 -5.83 -1.72 3.02
N VAL A 126 -4.56 -1.97 2.71
CA VAL A 126 -3.69 -2.80 3.55
C VAL A 126 -3.38 -2.12 4.89
N LEU A 127 -3.21 -0.79 4.94
CA LEU A 127 -3.09 -0.06 6.20
C LEU A 127 -4.37 -0.15 7.04
N VAL A 128 -5.56 -0.04 6.42
CA VAL A 128 -6.84 -0.23 7.11
C VAL A 128 -6.90 -1.63 7.75
N ALA A 129 -6.49 -2.66 7.00
CA ALA A 129 -6.45 -4.02 7.52
C ALA A 129 -5.52 -4.17 8.72
N ALA A 130 -4.31 -3.60 8.65
CA ALA A 130 -3.34 -3.66 9.75
C ALA A 130 -3.83 -2.91 10.99
N VAL A 131 -4.41 -1.73 10.84
CA VAL A 131 -5.00 -0.97 11.96
C VAL A 131 -6.16 -1.75 12.57
N LEU A 132 -7.09 -2.23 11.75
CA LEU A 132 -8.26 -2.99 12.22
C LEU A 132 -7.85 -4.25 12.99
N ASP A 133 -6.89 -5.00 12.45
CA ASP A 133 -6.41 -6.22 13.09
C ASP A 133 -5.74 -5.92 14.44
N ASN A 134 -5.11 -4.74 14.60
CA ASN A 134 -4.43 -4.35 15.84
C ASN A 134 -5.48 -3.97 16.88
N TYR A 135 -6.46 -3.18 16.46
CA TYR A 135 -7.58 -2.78 17.32
C TYR A 135 -8.40 -3.99 17.77
N ARG A 136 -8.61 -4.98 16.90
CA ARG A 136 -9.25 -6.25 17.27
C ARG A 136 -8.43 -7.08 18.25
N SER A 137 -7.11 -6.91 18.25
CA SER A 137 -6.21 -7.56 19.21
C SER A 137 -6.05 -6.77 20.51
N GLY A 138 -6.77 -5.66 20.66
CA GLY A 138 -6.80 -4.86 21.89
C GLY A 138 -5.74 -3.76 21.98
N PHE A 139 -5.00 -3.49 20.90
CA PHE A 139 -4.04 -2.38 20.85
C PHE A 139 -4.73 -1.08 20.44
N GLU A 140 -4.35 0.01 21.09
CA GLU A 140 -4.67 1.37 20.66
C GLU A 140 -3.63 1.89 19.65
N PHE A 141 -3.94 3.00 18.96
CA PHE A 141 -3.06 3.52 17.91
C PHE A 141 -1.64 3.87 18.41
N ASP A 142 -1.54 4.43 19.62
CA ASP A 142 -0.28 4.88 20.22
C ASP A 142 0.63 3.75 20.74
N GLU A 143 0.11 2.53 20.69
CA GLU A 143 0.81 1.28 20.95
C GLU A 143 1.35 0.63 19.66
N LEU A 144 1.02 1.19 18.48
CA LEU A 144 1.45 0.61 17.22
C LEU A 144 2.88 1.02 16.86
N PHE A 145 3.57 0.07 16.25
CA PHE A 145 4.92 0.20 15.74
C PHE A 145 4.97 0.01 14.23
N LEU A 146 5.87 0.75 13.60
CA LEU A 146 6.46 0.38 12.32
C LEU A 146 7.57 -0.61 12.62
N ALA A 147 7.43 -1.86 12.17
CA ALA A 147 8.48 -2.87 12.25
C ALA A 147 8.95 -3.24 10.84
N VAL A 148 10.25 -3.49 10.66
CA VAL A 148 10.84 -3.86 9.36
C VAL A 148 11.59 -5.18 9.45
N THR A 149 11.79 -5.84 8.32
CA THR A 149 12.69 -7.00 8.23
C THR A 149 14.08 -6.62 8.75
N PRO A 150 14.67 -7.41 9.67
CA PRO A 150 16.04 -7.20 10.10
C PRO A 150 17.03 -7.21 8.92
N PRO A 151 18.08 -6.37 8.92
CA PRO A 151 19.09 -6.40 7.85
C PRO A 151 19.68 -7.80 7.67
N GLY A 152 19.64 -8.32 6.44
CA GLY A 152 20.15 -9.65 6.09
C GLY A 152 19.22 -10.82 6.40
N ALA A 153 18.03 -10.57 6.97
CA ALA A 153 16.98 -11.56 7.12
C ALA A 153 16.05 -11.60 5.89
N GLU A 154 15.39 -12.74 5.68
CA GLU A 154 14.36 -12.87 4.65
C GLU A 154 13.07 -12.14 5.07
N PRO A 155 12.33 -11.55 4.11
CA PRO A 155 11.04 -10.95 4.40
C PRO A 155 10.00 -12.01 4.77
N GLU A 156 9.25 -11.74 5.83
CA GLU A 156 8.13 -12.56 6.27
C GLU A 156 6.81 -11.83 5.99
N VAL A 157 5.80 -12.57 5.53
CA VAL A 157 4.43 -12.07 5.42
C VAL A 157 3.66 -12.52 6.66
N VAL A 158 3.27 -11.57 7.50
CA VAL A 158 2.41 -11.78 8.66
C VAL A 158 1.01 -11.33 8.27
N PRO A 159 0.00 -12.22 8.29
CA PRO A 159 -1.36 -11.90 7.90
C PRO A 159 -1.88 -10.64 8.58
N HIS A 160 -2.46 -9.75 7.77
CA HIS A 160 -3.01 -8.44 8.12
C HIS A 160 -2.02 -7.43 8.71
N ARG A 161 -0.86 -7.84 9.24
CA ARG A 161 0.17 -6.96 9.81
C ARG A 161 1.14 -6.43 8.78
N THR A 162 1.49 -7.22 7.77
CA THR A 162 2.39 -6.80 6.70
C THR A 162 1.70 -5.75 5.83
N VAL A 163 2.27 -4.55 5.76
CA VAL A 163 1.74 -3.44 4.96
C VAL A 163 2.50 -3.22 3.65
N LEU A 164 3.67 -3.86 3.50
CA LEU A 164 4.45 -3.91 2.28
C LEU A 164 5.29 -5.20 2.33
N ALA A 165 5.29 -5.94 1.23
CA ALA A 165 6.20 -7.06 0.99
C ALA A 165 6.95 -6.80 -0.31
N THR A 166 8.27 -6.96 -0.29
CA THR A 166 9.12 -6.92 -1.48
C THR A 166 10.00 -8.16 -1.50
N SER A 167 10.70 -8.40 -2.62
CA SER A 167 11.72 -9.46 -2.69
C SER A 167 12.93 -9.26 -1.77
N ARG A 168 13.04 -8.13 -1.07
CA ARG A 168 14.21 -7.77 -0.25
C ARG A 168 13.88 -7.57 1.22
N PHE A 169 12.70 -7.06 1.52
CA PHE A 169 12.25 -6.76 2.88
C PHE A 169 10.73 -6.57 2.93
N ALA A 170 10.19 -6.71 4.13
CA ALA A 170 8.82 -6.43 4.48
C ALA A 170 8.73 -5.30 5.53
N VAL A 171 7.57 -4.67 5.57
CA VAL A 171 7.22 -3.63 6.53
C VAL A 171 5.89 -4.00 7.16
N HIS A 172 5.78 -3.82 8.47
CA HIS A 172 4.62 -4.21 9.26
C HIS A 172 4.12 -3.06 10.13
N VAL A 173 2.81 -3.03 10.35
CA VAL A 173 2.17 -2.22 11.39
C VAL A 173 1.60 -3.17 12.45
N THR A 174 2.13 -3.08 13.67
CA THR A 174 1.88 -4.08 14.72
C THR A 174 2.04 -3.50 16.12
N GLY A 175 1.25 -3.96 17.09
CA GLY A 175 1.47 -3.73 18.53
C GLY A 175 2.59 -4.59 19.13
N GLU A 176 3.06 -5.61 18.41
CA GLU A 176 4.02 -6.61 18.91
C GLU A 176 5.22 -6.74 17.95
N PRO A 177 6.15 -5.79 17.96
CA PRO A 177 7.30 -5.82 17.05
C PRO A 177 8.27 -6.99 17.33
N GLY A 178 8.28 -7.56 18.54
CA GLY A 178 9.24 -8.57 18.96
C GLY A 178 10.67 -8.01 18.89
N ASP A 179 11.61 -8.82 18.39
CA ASP A 179 13.02 -8.44 18.25
C ASP A 179 13.32 -7.66 16.94
N ARG A 180 12.30 -7.37 16.12
CA ARG A 180 12.48 -6.67 14.85
C ARG A 180 12.86 -5.20 15.09
N PRO A 181 13.70 -4.59 14.22
CA PRO A 181 13.90 -3.16 14.22
C PRO A 181 12.56 -2.43 14.07
N ALA A 182 12.19 -1.65 15.09
CA ALA A 182 10.88 -1.03 15.15
C ALA A 182 10.89 0.32 15.87
N THR A 183 9.89 1.15 15.55
CA THR A 183 9.67 2.45 16.21
C THR A 183 8.19 2.80 16.24
N ARG A 184 7.75 3.54 17.26
CA ARG A 184 6.33 3.87 17.44
C ARG A 184 5.80 4.78 16.33
N LEU A 185 4.57 4.53 15.89
CA LEU A 185 3.88 5.35 14.89
C LEU A 185 3.66 6.79 15.36
N GLY A 186 3.44 6.97 16.66
CA GLY A 186 3.15 8.25 17.31
C GLY A 186 1.89 8.16 18.17
N GLY A 187 1.55 9.24 18.88
CA GLY A 187 0.38 9.25 19.79
C GLY A 187 -0.99 9.31 19.10
N ALA A 188 -1.04 9.55 17.79
CA ALA A 188 -2.26 9.61 17.00
C ALA A 188 -1.96 9.42 15.51
N PRO A 189 -2.95 8.98 14.70
CA PRO A 189 -2.79 8.84 13.26
C PRO A 189 -2.42 10.17 12.59
N ALA A 190 -1.31 10.18 11.85
CA ALA A 190 -0.82 11.36 11.15
C ALA A 190 0.03 11.02 9.92
N ARG A 191 0.15 11.99 9.01
CA ARG A 191 1.10 11.99 7.89
C ARG A 191 2.53 12.21 8.36
N SER A 192 3.05 11.22 9.07
CA SER A 192 4.36 11.23 9.73
C SER A 192 5.32 10.17 9.20
N PHE A 193 5.06 9.56 8.02
CA PHE A 193 5.88 8.44 7.53
C PHE A 193 7.38 8.76 7.57
N ALA A 194 7.81 9.90 7.01
CA ALA A 194 9.21 10.35 7.05
C ALA A 194 9.82 10.42 8.46
N ASP A 195 9.05 10.91 9.44
CA ASP A 195 9.50 10.99 10.83
C ASP A 195 9.64 9.61 11.46
N VAL A 196 8.62 8.76 11.28
CA VAL A 196 8.63 7.38 11.79
C VAL A 196 9.77 6.59 11.15
N TRP A 197 9.93 6.66 9.82
CA TRP A 197 11.04 6.04 9.10
C TRP A 197 12.40 6.51 9.62
N ALA A 198 12.55 7.82 9.85
CA ALA A 198 13.81 8.39 10.32
C ALA A 198 14.20 7.94 11.74
N ARG A 199 13.23 7.52 12.56
CA ARG A 199 13.42 7.02 13.93
C ARG A 199 13.63 5.51 14.00
N LEU A 200 13.67 4.79 12.88
CA LEU A 200 14.01 3.36 12.89
C LEU A 200 15.45 3.16 13.39
N PRO A 201 15.68 2.21 14.32
CA PRO A 201 17.03 1.94 14.85
C PRO A 201 17.93 1.26 13.80
N ALA A 202 17.32 0.56 12.83
CA ALA A 202 17.99 0.01 11.67
C ALA A 202 16.99 0.00 10.49
N ILE A 203 17.50 0.25 9.28
CA ILE A 203 16.73 0.20 8.03
C ILE A 203 17.00 -1.13 7.32
N PRO A 204 16.04 -1.68 6.56
CA PRO A 204 16.09 -3.07 6.10
C PRO A 204 17.00 -3.33 4.89
N PHE A 205 17.80 -2.34 4.46
CA PHE A 205 18.65 -2.42 3.28
C PHE A 205 19.98 -1.66 3.48
N ASP A 206 21.00 -2.04 2.70
CA ASP A 206 22.38 -1.56 2.86
C ASP A 206 22.60 -0.17 2.25
N VAL A 207 22.40 0.88 3.05
CA VAL A 207 22.69 2.26 2.65
C VAL A 207 24.18 2.56 2.57
N ASP A 208 25.05 1.83 3.25
CA ASP A 208 26.48 2.14 3.22
C ASP A 208 27.15 1.54 1.98
N GLY A 209 26.70 0.37 1.54
CA GLY A 209 27.28 -0.35 0.40
C GLY A 209 26.80 0.11 -0.97
N GLU A 210 25.57 0.61 -1.13
CA GLU A 210 25.04 0.93 -2.46
C GLU A 210 24.35 2.30 -2.59
N ARG A 211 24.70 3.05 -3.64
CA ARG A 211 24.12 4.39 -3.92
C ARG A 211 22.60 4.35 -4.07
N ARG A 212 22.04 3.31 -4.68
CA ARG A 212 20.58 3.19 -4.87
C ARG A 212 19.82 3.16 -3.55
N TRP A 213 20.32 2.43 -2.56
CA TRP A 213 19.69 2.34 -1.25
C TRP A 213 19.78 3.66 -0.48
N ARG A 214 20.90 4.41 -0.63
CA ARG A 214 20.99 5.79 -0.12
C ARG A 214 19.96 6.72 -0.72
N VAL A 215 19.72 6.60 -2.03
CA VAL A 215 18.71 7.41 -2.73
C VAL A 215 17.32 7.08 -2.19
N LEU A 216 16.98 5.80 -2.06
CA LEU A 216 15.70 5.38 -1.48
C LEU A 216 15.51 5.96 -0.08
N ASP A 217 16.45 5.72 0.84
CA ASP A 217 16.36 6.23 2.23
C ASP A 217 16.21 7.77 2.27
N ALA A 218 16.99 8.49 1.48
CA ALA A 218 16.94 9.95 1.44
C ALA A 218 15.58 10.49 0.93
N GLN A 219 14.90 9.77 0.03
CA GLN A 219 13.55 10.13 -0.40
C GLN A 219 12.50 9.78 0.66
N LEU A 220 12.59 8.61 1.30
CA LEU A 220 11.65 8.17 2.33
C LEU A 220 11.63 9.12 3.53
N ARG A 221 12.76 9.72 3.89
CA ARG A 221 12.87 10.78 4.92
C ARG A 221 12.19 12.11 4.56
N ARG A 222 11.53 12.21 3.41
CA ARG A 222 10.80 13.41 2.95
C ARG A 222 9.31 13.14 2.70
N VAL A 223 8.94 11.89 2.44
CA VAL A 223 7.55 11.53 2.13
C VAL A 223 6.75 11.42 3.43
N ARG A 224 5.71 12.24 3.56
CA ARG A 224 4.86 12.28 4.76
C ARG A 224 3.69 11.29 4.72
N SER A 225 3.13 11.07 3.53
CA SER A 225 1.98 10.18 3.32
C SER A 225 2.44 8.72 3.34
N TRP A 226 1.77 7.91 4.16
CA TRP A 226 2.09 6.49 4.30
C TRP A 226 1.82 5.70 3.02
N SER A 227 0.63 5.78 2.44
CA SER A 227 0.32 5.04 1.20
C SER A 227 1.19 5.46 0.01
N THR A 228 1.55 6.74 -0.09
CA THR A 228 2.52 7.23 -1.09
C THR A 228 3.90 6.63 -0.88
N ALA A 229 4.38 6.59 0.37
CA ALA A 229 5.70 6.06 0.67
C ALA A 229 5.80 4.56 0.38
N LEU A 230 4.81 3.77 0.82
CA LEU A 230 4.79 2.33 0.56
C LEU A 230 4.72 2.02 -0.93
N GLN A 231 3.90 2.74 -1.70
CA GLN A 231 3.85 2.60 -3.15
C GLN A 231 5.17 3.00 -3.82
N PHE A 232 5.82 4.06 -3.34
CA PHE A 232 7.12 4.47 -3.86
C PHE A 232 8.19 3.42 -3.60
N ILE A 233 8.18 2.76 -2.44
CA ILE A 233 9.11 1.67 -2.13
C ILE A 233 8.90 0.50 -3.10
N GLU A 234 7.65 0.06 -3.30
CA GLU A 234 7.32 -1.02 -4.24
C GLU A 234 7.83 -0.71 -5.65
N GLU A 235 7.49 0.47 -6.20
CA GLU A 235 7.92 0.88 -7.53
C GLU A 235 9.45 0.96 -7.63
N TYR A 236 10.11 1.51 -6.60
CA TYR A 236 11.56 1.65 -6.58
C TYR A 236 12.24 0.28 -6.58
N VAL A 237 11.81 -0.65 -5.72
CA VAL A 237 12.39 -1.99 -5.62
C VAL A 237 12.12 -2.80 -6.88
N ALA A 238 10.92 -2.71 -7.46
CA ALA A 238 10.60 -3.35 -8.73
C ALA A 238 11.53 -2.84 -9.87
N ALA A 239 11.77 -1.53 -9.94
CA ALA A 239 12.67 -0.94 -10.93
C ALA A 239 14.14 -1.37 -10.78
N LEU A 240 14.56 -1.84 -9.60
CA LEU A 240 15.91 -2.37 -9.35
C LEU A 240 16.11 -3.81 -9.82
N ASN A 241 15.02 -4.57 -9.94
CA ASN A 241 15.02 -5.95 -10.42
C ASN A 241 14.14 -6.03 -11.68
N PRO A 242 14.55 -5.46 -12.82
CA PRO A 242 13.86 -5.75 -14.06
C PRO A 242 14.06 -7.25 -14.32
N VAL A 243 13.06 -8.07 -13.99
CA VAL A 243 12.95 -9.41 -14.56
C VAL A 243 13.07 -9.20 -16.06
N THR A 244 14.04 -9.88 -16.67
CA THR A 244 14.32 -9.86 -18.10
C THR A 244 13.09 -10.29 -18.89
N ALA A 245 12.19 -9.35 -19.15
CA ALA A 245 11.13 -9.50 -20.12
C ALA A 245 11.78 -9.51 -21.52
N GLY A 246 12.15 -10.69 -22.00
CA GLY A 246 12.65 -10.88 -23.36
C GLY A 246 13.74 -11.95 -23.55
N ALA A 247 13.56 -13.16 -23.04
CA ALA A 247 14.33 -14.32 -23.51
C ALA A 247 13.38 -15.51 -23.71
N GLY A 248 12.52 -15.39 -24.71
CA GLY A 248 11.55 -16.42 -25.06
C GLY A 248 11.18 -16.34 -26.54
N GLY A 249 11.95 -17.05 -27.37
CA GLY A 249 11.53 -17.40 -28.73
C GLY A 249 12.47 -16.93 -29.83
N ASP A 250 13.56 -17.67 -30.05
CA ASP A 250 13.80 -18.14 -31.42
C ASP A 250 14.56 -19.48 -31.40
N ALA A 251 13.77 -20.55 -31.47
CA ALA A 251 14.24 -21.89 -31.79
C ALA A 251 13.20 -22.54 -32.71
N ARG A 252 13.24 -22.15 -33.99
CA ARG A 252 12.76 -22.93 -35.15
C ARG A 252 13.83 -22.68 -36.23
N GLY A 253 14.58 -23.65 -36.75
CA GLY A 253 14.17 -25.00 -37.09
C GLY A 253 13.57 -25.02 -38.50
N THR A 254 14.41 -24.74 -39.50
CA THR A 254 14.37 -25.32 -40.87
C THR A 254 15.77 -25.27 -41.45
#